data_AF-A0A925CMT0-F1
#
_entry.id   AF-A0A925CMT0-F1
#
_cell.length_a   1.000
_cell.length_b   1.000
_cell.length_c   1.000
_cell.angle_alpha   90.00
_cell.angle_beta   90.00
_cell.angle_gamma   90.00
#
_symmetry.space_group_name_H-M   'P 1'
#
loop_
_entity.id
_entity.type
_entity.pdbx_description
1 polymer ?
#
loop_
_entity_poly.entity_id
_entity_poly.type
_entity_poly.pdbx_seq_one_letter_code
_entity_poly.pdbx_strand_id
1 'polypeptide(L)'
;MSPSVRAWLLLGVTLLLGICLGVLGGGAMQERRLARVNDIRRPGGFIEHVQAVIQPTEAQWATIRPLVEATAERNAGMRRMHDSAMRSALDSLRAALDPMLDDRQRERLARFVPGRPGGPPARRGRDGRPRGGRPPRPADDRNRPPTP
;
A
#
# COMPACT_ATOMS: atom_id res chain seq x y z
N MET A 1 14.91 37.65 -34.76
CA MET A 1 13.92 37.42 -33.68
C MET A 1 13.90 38.66 -32.82
N SER A 2 12.72 39.25 -32.59
CA SER A 2 12.61 40.45 -31.76
C SER A 2 13.02 40.14 -30.31
N PRO A 3 13.64 41.09 -29.59
CA PRO A 3 14.03 40.90 -28.19
C PRO A 3 12.85 40.49 -27.30
N SER A 4 11.63 40.92 -27.64
CA SER A 4 10.39 40.54 -26.98
C SER A 4 10.10 39.03 -27.06
N VAL A 5 10.38 38.39 -28.20
CA VAL A 5 10.18 36.94 -28.37
C VAL A 5 11.15 36.15 -27.49
N ARG A 6 12.39 36.62 -27.33
CA ARG A 6 13.37 35.97 -26.45
C ARG A 6 12.97 36.05 -24.98
N ALA A 7 12.46 37.21 -24.54
CA ALA A 7 11.99 37.40 -23.18
C ALA A 7 10.80 36.49 -22.84
N TRP A 8 9.80 36.40 -23.72
CA TRP A 8 8.67 35.51 -23.55
C TRP A 8 9.06 34.03 -23.53
N LEU A 9 10.05 33.64 -24.33
CA LEU A 9 10.54 32.27 -24.40
C LEU A 9 11.27 31.88 -23.10
N LEU A 10 12.10 32.77 -22.54
CA LEU A 10 12.74 32.57 -21.24
C LEU A 10 11.72 32.44 -20.10
N LEU A 11 10.68 33.29 -20.11
CA LEU A 11 9.60 33.25 -19.12
C LEU A 11 8.78 31.95 -19.20
N GLY A 12 8.48 31.49 -20.41
CA GLY A 12 7.80 30.23 -20.63
C GLY A 12 8.60 29.04 -20.11
N VAL A 13 9.91 29.01 -20.38
CA VAL A 13 10.81 27.93 -19.92
C VAL A 13 10.93 27.90 -18.40
N THR A 14 11.12 29.04 -17.74
CA THR A 14 11.24 29.06 -16.27
C THR A 14 9.92 28.69 -15.58
N LEU A 15 8.78 29.09 -16.14
CA LEU A 15 7.46 28.69 -15.65
C LEU A 15 7.27 27.17 -15.77
N LEU A 16 7.59 26.59 -16.93
CA LEU A 16 7.51 25.15 -17.15
C LEU A 16 8.42 24.39 -16.20
N LEU A 17 9.63 24.91 -15.96
CA LEU A 17 10.57 24.33 -15.01
C LEU A 17 10.00 24.32 -13.59
N GLY A 18 9.39 25.44 -13.16
CA GLY A 18 8.74 25.58 -11.86
C GLY A 18 7.56 24.62 -11.68
N ILE A 19 6.72 24.46 -12.71
CA ILE A 19 5.60 23.51 -12.70
C ILE A 19 6.11 22.07 -12.59
N CYS A 20 7.12 21.70 -13.39
CA CYS A 20 7.73 20.36 -13.33
C CYS A 20 8.30 20.07 -11.93
N LEU A 21 9.03 21.03 -11.35
CA LEU A 21 9.57 20.94 -9.99
C LEU A 21 8.46 20.79 -8.94
N GLY A 22 7.37 21.55 -9.07
CA GLY A 22 6.21 21.47 -8.17
C GLY A 22 5.49 20.12 -8.22
N VAL A 23 5.24 19.59 -9.43
CA VAL A 23 4.53 18.31 -9.62
C VAL A 23 5.40 17.13 -9.16
N LEU A 24 6.69 17.12 -9.50
CA LEU A 24 7.63 16.07 -9.09
C LEU A 24 7.88 16.08 -7.58
N GLY A 25 8.02 17.28 -6.99
CA GLY A 25 8.17 17.43 -5.54
C GLY A 25 6.93 17.00 -4.76
N GLY A 26 5.74 17.36 -5.25
CA GLY A 26 4.46 16.98 -4.64
C GLY A 26 4.22 15.47 -4.67
N GLY A 27 4.48 14.83 -5.81
CA GLY A 27 4.27 13.39 -6.00
C GLY A 27 5.11 12.53 -5.04
N ALA A 28 6.42 12.81 -4.95
CA ALA A 28 7.33 12.03 -4.09
C ALA A 28 7.01 12.19 -2.59
N MET A 29 6.55 13.38 -2.17
CA MET A 29 6.17 13.62 -0.77
C MET A 29 4.83 12.95 -0.41
N GLN A 30 3.91 12.90 -1.37
CA GLN A 30 2.62 12.24 -1.21
C GLN A 30 2.76 10.71 -1.15
N GLU A 31 3.66 10.15 -1.95
CA GLU A 31 3.96 8.71 -1.95
C GLU A 31 4.57 8.26 -0.60
N ARG A 32 5.50 9.03 -0.04
CA ARG A 32 6.05 8.77 1.30
C ARG A 32 4.99 8.88 2.41
N ARG A 33 4.06 9.83 2.30
CA ARG A 33 2.94 9.97 3.25
C ARG A 33 1.98 8.78 3.16
N LEU A 34 1.63 8.35 1.95
CA LEU A 34 0.77 7.17 1.76
C LEU A 34 1.45 5.89 2.26
N ALA A 35 2.75 5.71 2.01
CA ALA A 35 3.51 4.56 2.51
C ALA A 35 3.46 4.49 4.04
N ARG A 36 3.67 5.62 4.73
CA ARG A 36 3.61 5.70 6.20
C ARG A 36 2.21 5.39 6.75
N VAL A 37 1.16 5.87 6.09
CA VAL A 37 -0.23 5.56 6.48
C VAL A 37 -0.57 4.09 6.24
N ASN A 38 -0.08 3.50 5.15
CA ASN A 38 -0.26 2.07 4.87
C ASN A 38 0.48 1.18 5.86
N ASP A 39 1.67 1.56 6.31
CA ASP A 39 2.37 0.80 7.35
C ASP A 39 1.60 0.79 8.68
N ILE A 40 1.01 1.92 9.10
CA ILE A 40 0.15 1.95 10.30
C ILE A 40 -1.10 1.07 10.14
N ARG A 41 -1.58 0.87 8.90
CA ARG A 41 -2.72 0.00 8.59
C ARG A 41 -2.38 -1.49 8.58
N ARG A 42 -1.10 -1.88 8.51
CA ARG A 42 -0.68 -3.28 8.55
C ARG A 42 -0.88 -3.91 9.94
N PRO A 43 -1.09 -5.23 10.03
CA PRO A 43 -1.05 -5.94 11.31
C PRO A 43 0.29 -5.69 11.99
N GLY A 44 0.29 -5.18 13.22
CA GLY A 44 1.50 -4.83 13.98
C GLY A 44 2.01 -3.39 13.77
N GLY A 45 1.75 -2.75 12.63
CA GLY A 45 2.32 -1.43 12.33
C GLY A 45 1.85 -0.29 13.25
N PHE A 46 0.65 -0.40 13.82
CA PHE A 46 0.19 0.53 14.87
C PHE A 46 1.02 0.41 16.15
N ILE A 47 1.37 -0.82 16.56
CA ILE A 47 2.14 -1.08 17.78
C ILE A 47 3.57 -0.56 17.59
N GLU A 48 4.20 -0.88 16.46
CA GLU A 48 5.52 -0.38 16.08
C GLU A 48 5.54 1.16 16.02
N HIS A 49 4.49 1.78 15.47
CA HIS A 49 4.39 3.23 15.42
C HIS A 49 4.30 3.87 16.82
N VAL A 50 3.46 3.32 17.70
CA VAL A 50 3.33 3.80 19.08
C VAL A 50 4.65 3.63 19.83
N GLN A 51 5.32 2.49 19.67
CA GLN A 51 6.63 2.24 20.28
C GLN A 51 7.69 3.23 19.77
N ALA A 52 7.72 3.51 18.46
CA ALA A 52 8.65 4.46 17.86
C ALA A 52 8.43 5.91 18.33
N VAL A 53 7.18 6.28 18.62
CA VAL A 53 6.82 7.64 19.08
C VAL A 53 7.11 7.82 20.57
N ILE A 54 6.73 6.85 21.40
CA ILE A 54 6.84 6.95 22.87
C ILE A 54 8.25 6.58 23.35
N GLN A 55 8.96 5.73 22.62
CA GLN A 55 10.28 5.20 22.97
C GLN A 55 10.37 4.71 24.43
N PRO A 56 9.48 3.78 24.86
CA PRO A 56 9.44 3.32 26.24
C PRO A 56 10.66 2.46 26.59
N THR A 57 11.05 2.46 27.88
CA THR A 57 11.97 1.43 28.39
C THR A 57 11.32 0.05 28.37
N GLU A 58 12.10 -1.02 28.49
CA GLU A 58 11.57 -2.39 28.46
C GLU A 58 10.53 -2.64 29.58
N ALA A 59 10.81 -2.16 30.80
CA ALA A 59 9.88 -2.29 31.93
C ALA A 59 8.59 -1.48 31.72
N GLN A 60 8.69 -0.28 31.15
CA GLN A 60 7.51 0.52 30.78
C GLN A 60 6.72 -0.18 29.67
N TRP A 61 7.41 -0.73 28.66
CA TRP A 61 6.79 -1.44 27.56
C TRP A 61 6.01 -2.66 28.02
N ALA A 62 6.58 -3.47 28.91
CA ALA A 62 5.90 -4.62 29.50
C ALA A 62 4.57 -4.22 30.18
N THR A 63 4.52 -3.02 30.76
CA THR A 63 3.32 -2.49 31.43
C THR A 63 2.29 -1.96 30.43
N ILE A 64 2.71 -1.19 29.41
CA ILE A 64 1.77 -0.53 28.48
C ILE A 64 1.37 -1.38 27.28
N ARG A 65 2.15 -2.42 26.95
CA ARG A 65 1.94 -3.26 25.76
C ARG A 65 0.51 -3.83 25.67
N PRO A 66 -0.09 -4.41 26.73
CA PRO A 66 -1.45 -4.94 26.64
C PRO A 66 -2.50 -3.88 26.28
N LEU A 67 -2.32 -2.64 26.76
CA LEU A 67 -3.19 -1.52 26.44
C LEU A 67 -3.06 -1.11 24.97
N VAL A 68 -1.83 -1.08 24.45
CA VAL A 68 -1.55 -0.75 23.05
C VAL A 68 -2.12 -1.84 22.13
N GLU A 69 -1.95 -3.12 22.46
CA GLU A 69 -2.49 -4.27 21.72
C GLU A 69 -4.03 -4.24 21.68
N ALA A 70 -4.70 -4.07 22.83
CA ALA A 70 -6.16 -3.97 22.88
C ALA A 70 -6.69 -2.79 22.05
N THR A 71 -5.98 -1.66 22.07
CA THR A 71 -6.33 -0.48 21.24
C THR A 71 -6.12 -0.78 19.76
N ALA A 72 -5.04 -1.47 19.39
CA ALA A 72 -4.75 -1.87 18.02
C ALA A 72 -5.86 -2.75 17.44
N GLU A 73 -6.32 -3.73 18.22
CA GLU A 73 -7.42 -4.63 17.85
C GLU A 73 -8.74 -3.89 17.67
N ARG A 74 -9.10 -3.00 18.61
CA ARG A 74 -10.29 -2.16 18.50
C ARG A 74 -10.25 -1.28 17.25
N ASN A 75 -9.11 -0.66 16.98
CA ASN A 75 -8.90 0.15 15.78
C ASN A 75 -9.03 -0.70 14.50
N ALA A 76 -8.49 -1.91 14.49
CA ALA A 76 -8.65 -2.84 13.37
C ALA A 76 -10.12 -3.22 13.15
N GLY A 77 -10.88 -3.43 14.23
CA GLY A 77 -12.33 -3.66 14.19
C GLY A 77 -13.09 -2.49 13.56
N MET A 78 -12.86 -1.27 14.05
CA MET A 78 -13.49 -0.06 13.50
C MET A 78 -13.19 0.13 12.01
N ARG A 79 -11.94 -0.12 11.59
CA ARG A 79 -11.55 -0.06 10.17
C ARG A 79 -12.29 -1.10 9.33
N ARG A 80 -12.35 -2.36 9.77
CA ARG A 80 -13.10 -3.41 9.05
C ARG A 80 -14.57 -3.05 8.89
N MET A 81 -15.19 -2.53 9.94
CA MET A 81 -16.59 -2.09 9.91
C MET A 81 -16.78 -0.93 8.93
N HIS A 82 -15.92 0.09 8.99
CA HIS A 82 -15.95 1.23 8.07
C HIS A 82 -15.75 0.79 6.62
N ASP A 83 -14.77 -0.07 6.34
CA ASP A 83 -14.51 -0.59 4.99
C ASP A 83 -15.70 -1.39 4.46
N SER A 84 -16.35 -2.18 5.31
CA SER A 84 -17.56 -2.91 4.95
C SER A 84 -18.73 -1.98 4.64
N ALA A 85 -18.93 -0.94 5.46
CA ALA A 85 -19.98 0.05 5.24
C ALA A 85 -19.74 0.84 3.94
N MET A 86 -18.50 1.25 3.70
CA MET A 86 -18.10 1.97 2.48
C MET A 86 -18.33 1.12 1.23
N ARG A 87 -17.95 -0.17 1.26
CA ARG A 87 -18.23 -1.10 0.15
C ARG A 87 -19.72 -1.24 -0.11
N SER A 88 -20.52 -1.41 0.94
CA SER A 88 -21.98 -1.55 0.82
C SER A 88 -22.62 -0.28 0.22
N ALA A 89 -22.14 0.90 0.62
CA ALA A 89 -22.60 2.17 0.07
C ALA A 89 -22.24 2.31 -1.43
N LEU A 90 -21.01 1.93 -1.82
CA LEU A 90 -20.58 1.93 -3.22
C LEU A 90 -21.35 0.93 -4.08
N ASP A 91 -21.63 -0.27 -3.56
CA ASP A 91 -22.45 -1.28 -4.23
C ASP A 91 -23.88 -0.78 -4.44
N SER A 92 -24.45 -0.10 -3.44
CA SER A 92 -25.79 0.50 -3.54
C SER A 92 -25.84 1.62 -4.58
N LEU A 93 -24.83 2.50 -4.58
CA LEU A 93 -24.70 3.55 -5.58
C LEU A 93 -24.58 2.97 -6.99
N ARG A 94 -23.78 1.91 -7.16
CA ARG A 94 -23.63 1.22 -8.44
C ARG A 94 -24.96 0.66 -8.93
N ALA A 95 -25.69 -0.04 -8.07
CA ALA A 95 -26.99 -0.61 -8.43
C ALA A 95 -28.00 0.47 -8.85
N ALA A 96 -27.98 1.62 -8.16
CA ALA A 96 -28.83 2.76 -8.50
C ALA A 96 -28.46 3.39 -9.85
N LEU A 97 -27.16 3.44 -10.19
CA LEU A 97 -26.69 4.01 -11.45
C LEU A 97 -26.81 3.06 -12.65
N ASP A 98 -26.72 1.74 -12.45
CA ASP A 98 -26.67 0.74 -13.52
C ASP A 98 -27.69 0.91 -14.67
N PRO A 99 -28.99 1.23 -14.42
CA PRO A 99 -29.96 1.44 -15.49
C PRO A 99 -29.76 2.75 -16.27
N MET A 100 -29.02 3.72 -15.71
CA MET A 100 -28.76 5.03 -16.33
C MET A 100 -27.48 5.05 -17.17
N LEU A 101 -26.66 3.99 -17.08
CA LEU A 101 -25.35 3.95 -17.70
C LEU A 101 -25.36 3.17 -19.00
N ASP A 102 -24.58 3.66 -19.97
CA ASP A 102 -24.19 2.88 -21.14
C ASP A 102 -23.09 1.84 -20.80
N ASP A 103 -22.79 0.94 -21.73
CA ASP A 103 -21.81 -0.14 -21.51
C ASP A 103 -20.39 0.38 -21.21
N ARG A 104 -19.97 1.46 -21.87
CA ARG A 104 -18.63 2.04 -21.67
C ARG A 104 -18.54 2.70 -20.29
N GLN A 105 -19.62 3.35 -19.86
CA GLN A 105 -19.73 3.95 -18.54
C GLN A 105 -19.74 2.88 -17.45
N ARG A 106 -20.48 1.78 -17.63
CA ARG A 106 -20.44 0.61 -16.72
C ARG A 106 -19.04 0.03 -16.57
N GLU A 107 -18.29 -0.08 -17.67
CA GLU A 107 -16.92 -0.60 -17.63
C GLU A 107 -15.95 0.35 -16.91
N ARG A 108 -16.10 1.67 -17.08
CA ARG A 108 -15.31 2.65 -16.32
C ARG A 108 -15.65 2.61 -14.83
N LEU A 109 -16.94 2.51 -14.49
CA LEU A 109 -17.40 2.39 -13.10
C LEU A 109 -16.88 1.10 -12.45
N ALA A 110 -16.86 -0.01 -13.19
CA ALA A 110 -16.33 -1.28 -12.70
C ALA A 110 -14.82 -1.24 -12.39
N ARG A 111 -14.04 -0.41 -13.11
CA ARG A 111 -12.61 -0.19 -12.82
C ARG A 111 -12.36 0.76 -11.65
N PHE A 112 -13.26 1.73 -11.43
CA PHE A 112 -13.12 2.74 -10.38
C PHE A 112 -13.39 2.20 -8.98
N VAL A 113 -14.20 1.14 -8.82
CA VAL A 113 -14.51 0.55 -7.52
C VAL A 113 -13.56 -0.64 -7.26
N PRO A 114 -12.43 -0.44 -6.56
CA PRO A 114 -11.51 -1.53 -6.24
C PRO A 114 -12.15 -2.49 -5.23
N GLY A 115 -12.04 -3.79 -5.50
CA GLY A 115 -12.23 -4.81 -4.46
C GLY A 115 -13.49 -5.66 -4.56
N ARG A 116 -13.86 -6.15 -5.75
CA ARG A 116 -14.67 -7.37 -5.83
C ARG A 116 -13.75 -8.59 -5.59
N PRO A 117 -13.81 -9.30 -4.45
CA PRO A 117 -13.26 -10.65 -4.31
C PRO A 117 -14.13 -11.66 -5.07
N GLY A 118 -14.32 -11.44 -6.38
CA GLY A 118 -15.24 -12.21 -7.20
C GLY A 118 -15.29 -11.81 -8.68
N GLY A 119 -14.40 -10.92 -9.15
CA GLY A 119 -14.08 -10.92 -10.58
C GLY A 119 -13.45 -12.26 -10.94
N PRO A 120 -13.69 -12.82 -12.15
CA PRO A 120 -13.03 -14.04 -12.58
C PRO A 120 -11.54 -13.91 -12.25
N PRO A 121 -10.92 -14.89 -11.57
CA PRO A 121 -9.51 -14.80 -11.27
C PRO A 121 -8.82 -14.43 -12.57
N ALA A 122 -8.11 -13.30 -12.58
CA ALA A 122 -7.15 -13.04 -13.64
C ALA A 122 -6.41 -14.36 -13.79
N ARG A 123 -6.55 -14.99 -14.96
CA ARG A 123 -5.92 -16.27 -15.29
C ARG A 123 -4.43 -16.04 -15.07
N ARG A 124 -3.96 -16.22 -13.84
CA ARG A 124 -2.58 -16.56 -13.52
C ARG A 124 -2.44 -17.90 -14.22
N GLY A 125 -1.95 -17.83 -15.44
CA GLY A 125 -1.50 -18.99 -16.19
C GLY A 125 -0.59 -19.77 -15.28
N ARG A 126 -1.18 -20.79 -14.67
CA ARG A 126 -0.87 -22.20 -14.76
C ARG A 126 0.15 -22.56 -15.85
N ASP A 127 1.32 -21.93 -15.84
CA ASP A 127 2.55 -22.56 -16.27
C ASP A 127 3.16 -23.19 -15.02
N GLY A 128 2.57 -24.33 -14.65
CA GLY A 128 2.99 -25.16 -13.53
C GLY A 128 4.35 -25.78 -13.78
N ARG A 129 5.42 -24.99 -13.67
CA ARG A 129 6.75 -25.55 -13.41
C ARG A 129 6.94 -25.64 -11.89
N PRO A 130 7.02 -26.85 -11.31
CA PRO A 130 7.50 -27.01 -9.95
C PRO A 130 8.94 -26.48 -9.92
N ARG A 131 9.17 -25.38 -9.20
CA ARG A 131 10.52 -24.89 -8.95
C ARG A 131 11.16 -25.92 -8.03
N GLY A 132 11.97 -26.78 -8.64
CA GLY A 132 12.61 -27.94 -8.05
C GLY A 132 13.19 -27.63 -6.69
N GLY A 133 12.85 -28.50 -5.73
CA GLY A 133 13.50 -28.56 -4.44
C GLY A 133 15.01 -28.60 -4.65
N ARG A 134 15.69 -27.69 -3.97
CA ARG A 134 17.13 -27.73 -3.83
C ARG A 134 17.47 -29.04 -3.10
N PRO A 135 18.31 -29.93 -3.64
CA PRO A 135 18.71 -31.13 -2.91
C PRO A 135 19.41 -30.73 -1.60
N PRO A 136 19.25 -31.52 -0.53
CA PRO A 136 19.92 -31.27 0.74
C PRO A 136 21.45 -31.26 0.53
N ARG A 137 22.09 -30.25 1.12
CA ARG A 137 23.55 -30.11 1.12
C ARG A 137 24.13 -31.30 1.92
N PRO A 138 25.15 -32.03 1.41
CA PRO A 138 25.81 -33.09 2.16
C PRO A 138 26.35 -32.53 3.48
N ALA A 139 26.14 -33.26 4.58
CA ALA A 139 26.70 -32.92 5.88
C ALA A 139 28.23 -32.93 5.78
N ASP A 140 28.85 -31.83 6.19
CA ASP A 140 30.29 -31.66 6.22
C ASP A 140 30.86 -32.46 7.41
N ASP A 141 31.36 -33.67 7.14
CA ASP A 141 31.85 -34.64 8.14
C ASP A 141 33.27 -34.31 8.65
N ARG A 142 33.72 -33.05 8.51
CA ARG A 142 35.08 -32.60 8.87
C ARG A 142 35.33 -32.40 10.36
N ASN A 143 34.33 -32.59 11.22
CA ASN A 143 34.43 -32.40 12.66
C ASN A 143 34.20 -33.69 13.49
N ARG A 144 34.33 -34.89 12.89
CA ARG A 144 34.28 -36.13 13.69
C ARG A 144 35.59 -36.31 14.47
N PRO A 145 35.56 -36.34 15.81
CA PRO A 145 36.74 -36.69 16.60
C PRO A 145 37.10 -38.17 16.39
N PRO A 146 38.39 -38.54 16.44
CA PRO A 146 38.80 -39.94 16.36
C PRO A 146 38.26 -40.70 17.57
N THR A 147 37.56 -41.80 17.31
CA THR A 147 37.17 -42.76 18.35
C THR A 147 38.41 -43.53 18.83
N PRO A 148 38.49 -43.85 20.13
CA PRO A 148 39.60 -44.58 20.74
C PRO A 148 39.73 -46.03 20.26
#